data_AF-A0A7V6R602-F1
#
_entry.id   AF-A0A7V6R602-F1
#
_cell.length_a   1.000
_cell.length_b   1.000
_cell.length_c   1.000
_cell.angle_alpha   90.00
_cell.angle_beta   90.00
_cell.angle_gamma   90.00
#
_symmetry.space_group_name_H-M   'P 1'
#
loop_
_entity.id
_entity.type
_entity.pdbx_description
1 polymer ?
#
loop_
_entity_poly.entity_id
_entity_poly.type
_entity_poly.pdbx_seq_one_letter_code
_entity_poly.pdbx_strand_id
1 'polypeptide(L)'
;MAKISNNENMSEFERTIREYLRQGRARLANELAGTREAIKLIAKEKTRDFIKIMDKGLDKEEREFLSELIVASMCQSFCYGYGIGKIEGRTDKKVYL
;
A
#
# COMPACT_ATOMS: atom_id res chain seq x y z
N MET A 1 -19.21 20.23 8.14
CA MET A 1 -19.30 18.78 7.85
C MET A 1 -19.72 18.61 6.39
N ALA A 2 -18.77 18.36 5.49
CA ALA A 2 -19.09 18.15 4.09
C ALA A 2 -19.76 16.78 3.93
N LYS A 3 -21.02 16.78 3.49
CA LYS A 3 -21.74 15.60 3.02
C LYS A 3 -20.95 15.01 1.85
N ILE A 4 -20.46 13.79 2.01
CA ILE A 4 -19.89 12.98 0.93
C ILE A 4 -21.04 12.72 -0.06
N SER A 5 -20.98 13.36 -1.23
CA SER A 5 -22.02 13.23 -2.25
C SER A 5 -21.87 11.91 -3.02
N ASN A 6 -23.02 11.25 -3.19
CA ASN A 6 -23.44 10.32 -4.23
C ASN A 6 -22.43 9.31 -4.78
N ASN A 7 -22.60 8.07 -4.31
CA ASN A 7 -22.06 6.81 -4.85
C ASN A 7 -22.67 6.41 -6.22
N GLU A 8 -23.45 7.28 -6.88
CA GLU A 8 -24.27 6.94 -8.06
C GLU A 8 -23.56 7.19 -9.41
N ASN A 9 -22.47 7.96 -9.44
CA ASN A 9 -21.71 8.25 -10.67
C ASN A 9 -20.38 7.47 -10.77
N MET A 10 -20.21 6.44 -9.94
CA MET A 10 -18.95 5.70 -9.91
C MET A 10 -18.92 4.66 -11.03
N SER A 11 -17.96 4.77 -11.94
CA SER A 11 -17.80 3.83 -13.05
C SER A 11 -17.68 2.39 -12.54
N GLU A 12 -18.12 1.42 -13.36
CA GLU A 12 -17.96 -0.01 -13.03
C GLU A 12 -16.50 -0.38 -12.75
N PHE A 13 -15.57 0.25 -13.49
CA PHE A 13 -14.14 0.11 -13.27
C PHE A 13 -13.73 0.59 -11.88
N GLU A 14 -14.16 1.79 -11.45
CA GLU A 14 -13.82 2.33 -10.14
C GLU A 14 -14.43 1.50 -9.01
N ARG A 15 -15.68 1.02 -9.16
CA ARG A 15 -16.29 0.05 -8.23
C ARG A 15 -15.45 -1.21 -8.09
N THR A 16 -14.99 -1.75 -9.21
CA THR A 16 -14.18 -2.97 -9.26
C THR A 16 -12.81 -2.77 -8.60
N ILE A 17 -12.10 -1.69 -8.95
CA ILE A 17 -10.82 -1.30 -8.33
C ILE A 17 -11.00 -1.22 -6.81
N ARG A 18 -12.00 -0.48 -6.32
CA ARG A 18 -12.20 -0.26 -4.88
C ARG A 18 -12.46 -1.57 -4.14
N GLU A 19 -13.24 -2.47 -4.74
CA GLU A 19 -13.49 -3.79 -4.16
C GLU A 19 -12.21 -4.62 -4.08
N TYR A 20 -11.36 -4.60 -5.11
CA TYR A 20 -10.08 -5.31 -5.03
C TYR A 20 -9.08 -4.68 -4.07
N LEU A 21 -9.04 -3.34 -3.94
CA LEU A 21 -8.25 -2.68 -2.91
C LEU A 21 -8.70 -3.10 -1.51
N ARG A 22 -10.02 -3.21 -1.29
CA ARG A 22 -10.60 -3.68 -0.03
C ARG A 22 -10.19 -5.13 0.26
N GLN A 23 -10.26 -6.02 -0.73
CA GLN A 23 -9.82 -7.40 -0.61
C GLN A 23 -8.31 -7.49 -0.33
N GLY A 24 -7.48 -6.76 -1.08
CA GLY A 24 -6.03 -6.72 -0.88
C GLY A 24 -5.66 -6.28 0.53
N ARG A 25 -6.35 -5.27 1.06
CA ARG A 25 -6.18 -4.81 2.45
C ARG A 25 -6.59 -5.89 3.46
N ALA A 26 -7.73 -6.53 3.26
CA ALA A 26 -8.20 -7.60 4.15
C ALA A 26 -7.23 -8.79 4.16
N ARG A 27 -6.74 -9.22 3.00
CA ARG A 27 -5.74 -10.28 2.90
C ARG A 27 -4.43 -9.89 3.56
N LEU A 28 -3.95 -8.67 3.29
CA LEU A 28 -2.74 -8.16 3.93
C LEU A 28 -2.89 -8.11 5.45
N ALA A 29 -4.06 -7.79 6.00
CA ALA A 29 -4.32 -7.70 7.44
C ALA A 29 -4.56 -9.05 8.13
N ASN A 30 -5.16 -10.03 7.46
CA ASN A 30 -5.60 -11.27 8.10
C ASN A 30 -4.78 -12.50 7.70
N GLU A 31 -4.28 -12.55 6.46
CA GLU A 31 -3.70 -13.77 5.89
C GLU A 31 -2.17 -13.68 5.73
N LEU A 32 -1.65 -12.48 5.51
CA LEU A 32 -0.25 -12.28 5.11
C LEU A 32 0.61 -11.70 6.23
N ALA A 33 0.60 -12.35 7.40
CA ALA A 33 1.40 -11.91 8.56
C ALA A 33 2.90 -11.81 8.22
N GLY A 34 3.46 -12.80 7.51
CA GLY A 34 4.85 -12.78 7.07
C GLY A 34 5.19 -11.60 6.17
N THR A 35 4.28 -11.21 5.27
CA THR A 35 4.45 -10.01 4.43
C THR A 35 4.46 -8.74 5.25
N ARG A 36 3.58 -8.62 6.26
CA ARG A 36 3.57 -7.45 7.16
C ARG A 36 4.88 -7.33 7.95
N GLU A 37 5.40 -8.43 8.47
CA GLU A 37 6.67 -8.42 9.19
C GLU A 37 7.85 -8.09 8.26
N ALA A 38 7.85 -8.61 7.04
CA ALA A 38 8.84 -8.23 6.02
C ALA A 38 8.79 -6.74 5.70
N ILE A 39 7.60 -6.16 5.55
CA ILE A 39 7.41 -4.71 5.33
C ILE A 39 8.02 -3.91 6.49
N LYS A 40 7.80 -4.30 7.75
CA LYS A 40 8.38 -3.63 8.91
C LYS A 40 9.91 -3.70 8.92
N LEU A 41 10.48 -4.86 8.57
CA LEU A 41 11.94 -5.01 8.46
C LEU A 41 12.52 -4.10 7.38
N ILE A 42 11.87 -4.05 6.21
CA ILE A 42 12.28 -3.17 5.11
C ILE A 42 12.16 -1.70 5.53
N ALA A 43 11.06 -1.31 6.19
CA ALA A 43 10.88 0.07 6.65
C ALA A 43 11.98 0.50 7.62
N LYS A 44 12.33 -0.36 8.59
CA LYS A 44 13.43 -0.10 9.53
C LYS A 44 14.78 0.05 8.81
N GLU A 45 15.05 -0.78 7.82
CA GLU A 45 16.24 -0.67 6.98
C GLU A 45 16.25 0.64 6.19
N LYS A 46 15.14 1.00 5.54
CA LYS A 46 15.03 2.24 4.76
C LYS A 46 15.16 3.49 5.63
N THR A 47 14.63 3.48 6.85
CA THR A 47 14.84 4.56 7.83
C THR A 47 16.32 4.70 8.19
N ARG A 48 17.03 3.58 8.42
CA ARG A 48 18.48 3.59 8.69
C ARG A 48 19.25 4.14 7.48
N ASP A 49 18.91 3.72 6.28
CA ASP A 49 19.58 4.14 5.07
C ASP A 49 19.32 5.62 4.78
N PHE A 50 18.12 6.12 5.03
CA PHE A 50 17.79 7.55 4.96
C PHE A 50 18.70 8.39 5.86
N ILE A 51 18.86 8.00 7.14
CA ILE A 51 19.74 8.70 8.08
C ILE A 51 21.19 8.75 7.57
N LYS A 52 21.69 7.63 7.03
CA LYS A 52 23.04 7.53 6.47
C LYS A 52 23.24 8.42 5.24
N ILE A 53 22.27 8.42 4.32
CA ILE A 53 22.37 9.14 3.04
C ILE A 53 22.21 10.64 3.26
N MET A 54 21.28 11.04 4.12
CA MET A 54 20.98 12.45 4.38
C MET A 54 21.95 13.09 5.37
N ASP A 55 22.85 12.30 5.97
CA ASP A 55 23.73 12.72 7.07
C ASP A 55 23.00 13.51 8.17
N LYS A 56 21.73 13.13 8.41
CA LYS A 56 20.84 13.80 9.35
C LYS A 56 20.46 12.84 10.46
N GLY A 57 20.85 13.19 11.68
CA GLY A 57 20.35 12.54 12.88
C GLY A 57 18.84 12.74 12.98
N LEU A 58 18.13 11.64 13.23
CA LEU A 58 16.75 11.66 13.69
C LEU A 58 16.71 11.21 15.14
N ASP A 59 15.85 11.81 15.95
CA ASP A 59 15.57 11.29 17.29
C ASP A 59 14.71 10.00 17.21
N LYS A 60 14.34 9.46 18.37
CA LYS A 60 13.58 8.21 18.42
C LYS A 60 12.19 8.35 17.79
N GLU A 61 11.47 9.43 18.08
CA GLU A 61 10.10 9.65 17.64
C GLU A 61 10.07 9.92 16.13
N GLU A 62 11.01 10.71 15.62
CA GLU A 62 11.18 10.95 14.19
C GLU A 62 11.49 9.67 13.41
N ARG A 63 12.33 8.78 13.98
CA ARG A 63 12.63 7.47 13.36
C ARG A 63 11.43 6.56 13.31
N GLU A 64 10.68 6.50 14.40
CA GLU A 64 9.46 5.71 14.51
C GLU A 64 8.42 6.22 13.51
N PHE A 65 8.20 7.53 13.45
CA PHE A 65 7.29 8.15 12.49
C PHE A 65 7.70 7.87 11.04
N LEU A 66 8.98 8.05 10.69
CA LEU A 66 9.46 7.75 9.32
C LEU A 66 9.28 6.28 8.97
N SER A 67 9.59 5.37 9.90
CA SER A 67 9.38 3.94 9.70
C SER A 67 7.90 3.60 9.49
N GLU A 68 7.00 4.16 10.30
CA GLU A 68 5.55 3.95 10.16
C GLU A 68 5.01 4.49 8.83
N LEU A 69 5.50 5.66 8.41
CA LEU A 69 5.14 6.25 7.11
C LEU A 69 5.54 5.33 5.94
N ILE A 70 6.72 4.72 6.01
CA ILE A 70 7.19 3.76 5.01
C ILE A 70 6.33 2.49 5.05
N VAL A 71 6.03 1.95 6.23
CA VAL A 71 5.15 0.78 6.38
C VAL A 71 3.77 1.06 5.75
N ALA A 72 3.16 2.20 6.08
CA ALA A 72 1.86 2.58 5.54
C ALA A 72 1.89 2.69 4.01
N SER A 73 2.92 3.34 3.47
CA SER A 73 3.12 3.48 2.02
C SER A 73 3.29 2.12 1.34
N MET A 74 4.11 1.21 1.89
CA MET A 74 4.32 -0.12 1.33
C MET A 74 3.05 -0.98 1.38
N CYS A 75 2.30 -0.94 2.48
CA CYS A 75 1.00 -1.61 2.59
C CYS A 75 0.00 -1.08 1.55
N GLN A 76 0.00 0.23 1.32
CA GLN A 76 -0.82 0.86 0.28
C GLN A 76 -0.40 0.38 -1.11
N SER A 77 0.89 0.41 -1.44
CA SER A 77 1.42 -0.09 -2.72
C SER A 77 1.09 -1.56 -2.95
N PHE A 78 1.16 -2.40 -1.91
CA PHE A 78 0.73 -3.80 -1.98
C PHE A 78 -0.74 -3.91 -2.39
N CYS A 79 -1.64 -3.13 -1.77
CA CYS A 79 -3.07 -3.17 -2.07
C CYS A 79 -3.33 -2.75 -3.53
N TYR A 80 -2.65 -1.71 -4.02
CA TYR A 80 -2.76 -1.30 -5.43
C TYR A 80 -2.23 -2.37 -6.39
N GLY A 81 -1.07 -2.97 -6.10
CA GLY A 81 -0.53 -4.07 -6.91
C GLY A 81 -1.48 -5.27 -6.96
N TYR A 82 -2.12 -5.60 -5.83
CA TYR A 82 -3.17 -6.62 -5.78
C TYR A 82 -4.38 -6.24 -6.66
N GLY A 83 -4.86 -5.00 -6.55
CA GLY A 83 -6.01 -4.51 -7.31
C GLY A 83 -5.78 -4.51 -8.82
N ILE A 84 -4.63 -3.99 -9.25
CA ILE A 84 -4.22 -3.96 -10.66
C ILE A 84 -4.06 -5.38 -11.18
N GLY A 85 -3.32 -6.25 -10.48
CA GLY A 85 -3.10 -7.64 -10.91
C GLY A 85 -4.40 -8.45 -11.04
N LYS A 86 -5.41 -8.18 -10.21
CA LYS A 86 -6.74 -8.81 -10.35
C LYS A 86 -7.53 -8.31 -11.56
N ILE A 87 -7.31 -7.08 -11.99
CA ILE A 87 -7.93 -6.51 -13.20
C ILE A 87 -7.24 -7.05 -14.43
N GLU A 88 -5.91 -6.99 -14.47
CA GLU A 88 -5.11 -7.52 -15.57
C GLU A 88 -5.33 -9.03 -15.76
N GLY A 89 -5.44 -9.79 -14.66
CA GLY A 89 -5.74 -11.22 -14.71
C GLY A 89 -7.17 -11.57 -15.17
N ARG A 90 -8.10 -10.60 -15.23
CA ARG A 90 -9.43 -10.80 -15.83
C ARG A 90 -9.45 -10.51 -17.33
N THR A 91 -8.47 -9.78 -17.84
CA THR A 91 -8.34 -9.52 -19.27
C THR A 91 -7.46 -10.61 -19.90
N ASP A 92 -8.03 -11.49 -20.72
CA ASP A 92 -7.29 -12.50 -21.52
C ASP A 92 -6.31 -11.88 -22.54
N LYS A 93 -6.28 -10.54 -22.64
CA LYS A 93 -5.28 -9.82 -23.41
C LYS A 93 -3.99 -9.77 -22.59
N LYS A 94 -3.04 -10.64 -22.91
CA LYS A 94 -1.64 -10.46 -22.51
C LYS A 94 -1.22 -9.06 -22.94
N VAL A 95 -1.02 -8.18 -21.97
CA VAL A 95 -0.37 -6.89 -22.20
C VAL A 95 1.11 -7.20 -22.36
N TYR A 96 1.57 -7.22 -23.62
CA TYR A 96 2.99 -7.23 -23.92
C TYR A 96 3.48 -5.77 -23.79
N LEU A 97 4.47 -5.55 -22.93
CA LEU A 97 5.22 -4.29 -22.83
C LEU A 97 6.27 -4.20 -23.93
#